data_AF-A0A0B3BVD6-F1
#
_entry.id   AF-A0A0B3BVD6-F1
#
_cell.length_a   1.000
_cell.length_b   1.000
_cell.length_c   1.000
_cell.angle_alpha   90.00
_cell.angle_beta   90.00
_cell.angle_gamma   90.00
#
_symmetry.space_group_name_H-M   'P 1'
#
loop_
_entity.id
_entity.type
_entity.pdbx_description
1 polymer ?
#
loop_
_entity_poly.entity_id
_entity_poly.type
_entity_poly.pdbx_seq_one_letter_code
_entity_poly.pdbx_strand_id
1 'polypeptide(L)'
;MLNLLPVIKEIKKKIEELEEEKNERIKEINQQYEERIQRYSNALLVIQELNEACEYCEGTGKILPKDSELEPYYTSQFVNCPVCLGTGRKIPD
;
A
#
# COMPACT_ATOMS: atom_id res chain seq x y z
N MET A 1 -4.99 42.04 -44.99
CA MET A 1 -4.53 40.65 -44.75
C MET A 1 -4.24 40.52 -43.26
N LEU A 2 -4.85 39.56 -42.56
CA LEU A 2 -4.69 39.42 -41.11
C LEU A 2 -3.39 38.64 -40.82
N ASN A 3 -2.48 39.20 -40.03
CA ASN A 3 -1.22 38.53 -39.66
C ASN A 3 -1.27 38.03 -38.21
N LEU A 4 -1.48 36.72 -38.03
CA LEU A 4 -1.61 36.08 -36.73
C LEU A 4 -0.31 35.45 -36.22
N LEU A 5 0.81 35.55 -36.96
CA LEU A 5 2.08 34.95 -36.56
C LEU A 5 2.58 35.38 -35.16
N PRO A 6 2.43 36.65 -34.72
CA PRO A 6 2.82 37.03 -33.38
C PRO A 6 2.04 36.28 -32.29
N VAL A 7 0.72 36.18 -32.45
CA VAL A 7 -0.17 35.49 -31.51
C VAL A 7 0.14 33.99 -31.47
N ILE A 8 0.41 33.37 -32.63
CA ILE A 8 0.81 31.97 -32.70
C ILE A 8 2.12 31.72 -31.92
N LYS A 9 3.11 32.62 -32.03
CA LYS A 9 4.37 32.51 -31.28
C LYS A 9 4.15 32.64 -29.78
N GLU A 10 3.31 33.57 -29.36
CA GLU A 10 2.97 33.77 -27.95
C GLU A 10 2.27 32.55 -27.36
N ILE A 11 1.27 31.99 -28.06
CA ILE A 11 0.57 30.78 -27.62
C ILE A 11 1.52 29.60 -27.51
N LYS A 12 2.44 29.42 -28.49
CA LYS A 12 3.45 28.36 -28.42
C LYS A 12 4.35 28.48 -27.19
N LYS A 13 4.86 29.69 -26.93
CA LYS A 13 5.66 29.95 -25.73
C LYS A 13 4.89 29.63 -24.45
N LYS A 14 3.60 29.99 -24.40
CA LYS A 14 2.75 29.69 -23.24
C LYS A 14 2.55 28.19 -23.04
N ILE A 15 2.40 27.42 -24.12
CA ILE A 15 2.32 25.96 -24.05
C ILE A 15 3.63 25.39 -23.49
N GLU A 16 4.78 25.82 -24.00
CA GLU A 16 6.10 25.38 -23.53
C GLU A 16 6.28 25.68 -22.03
N GLU A 17 5.96 26.90 -21.57
CA GLU A 17 6.03 27.27 -20.15
C GLU A 17 5.13 26.38 -19.26
N LEU A 18 3.90 26.08 -19.71
CA LEU A 18 2.98 25.23 -18.95
C LEU A 18 3.44 23.77 -18.92
N GLU A 19 4.09 23.29 -19.98
CA GLU A 19 4.67 21.95 -20.01
C GLU A 19 5.84 21.83 -19.04
N GLU A 20 6.70 22.84 -18.96
CA GLU A 20 7.79 22.92 -17.98
C GLU A 20 7.25 22.93 -16.54
N GLU A 21 6.33 23.84 -16.23
CA GLU A 21 5.70 23.95 -14.90
C GLU A 21 5.04 22.62 -14.47
N LYS A 22 4.28 21.99 -15.38
CA LYS A 22 3.66 20.69 -15.14
C LYS A 22 4.70 19.61 -14.81
N ASN A 23 5.79 19.57 -15.56
CA ASN A 23 6.83 18.55 -15.37
C ASN A 23 7.57 18.72 -14.04
N GLU A 24 7.87 19.97 -13.65
CA GLU A 24 8.44 20.28 -12.34
C GLU A 24 7.49 19.84 -11.21
N ARG A 25 6.20 20.16 -11.35
CA ARG A 25 5.21 19.81 -10.34
C ARG A 25 5.02 18.30 -10.19
N ILE A 26 5.02 17.56 -11.29
CA ILE A 26 4.97 16.09 -11.27
C ILE A 26 6.19 15.53 -10.53
N LYS A 27 7.39 16.07 -10.79
CA LYS A 27 8.62 15.63 -10.13
C LYS A 27 8.55 15.84 -8.60
N GLU A 28 8.10 17.01 -8.17
CA GLU A 28 7.91 17.31 -6.74
C GLU A 28 6.91 16.36 -6.07
N ILE A 29 5.76 16.13 -6.72
CA ILE A 29 4.72 15.24 -6.20
C ILE A 29 5.25 13.81 -6.09
N ASN A 30 5.91 13.31 -7.13
CA ASN A 30 6.48 11.96 -7.13
C ASN A 30 7.48 11.79 -6.01
N GLN A 31 8.40 12.74 -5.83
CA GLN A 31 9.37 12.69 -4.74
C GLN A 31 8.68 12.63 -3.36
N GLN A 32 7.65 13.45 -3.13
CA GLN A 32 6.92 13.42 -1.86
C GLN A 32 6.25 12.06 -1.59
N TYR A 33 5.68 11.43 -2.62
CA TYR A 33 5.07 10.10 -2.48
C TYR A 33 6.12 9.02 -2.26
N GLU A 34 7.23 9.04 -2.99
CA GLU A 34 8.36 8.12 -2.81
C GLU A 34 8.88 8.17 -1.37
N GLU A 35 9.13 9.36 -0.83
CA GLU A 35 9.58 9.54 0.56
C GLU A 35 8.56 9.03 1.59
N ARG A 36 7.26 9.18 1.33
CA ARG A 36 6.20 8.68 2.23
C ARG A 36 6.10 7.17 2.16
N ILE A 37 6.11 6.60 0.96
CA ILE A 37 6.09 5.15 0.75
C ILE A 37 7.30 4.54 1.46
N GLN A 38 8.51 5.07 1.24
CA GLN A 38 9.72 4.54 1.88
C GLN A 38 9.63 4.57 3.41
N ARG A 39 9.08 5.65 3.99
CA ARG A 39 8.87 5.73 5.44
C ARG A 39 7.95 4.64 5.96
N TYR A 40 6.82 4.40 5.31
CA TYR A 40 5.88 3.35 5.72
C TYR A 40 6.43 1.95 5.46
N SER A 41 7.14 1.72 4.36
CA SER A 41 7.81 0.46 4.08
C SER A 41 8.85 0.13 5.14
N ASN A 42 9.67 1.09 5.55
CA ASN A 42 10.65 0.90 6.61
C ASN A 42 9.98 0.60 7.96
N ALA A 43 8.91 1.34 8.30
CA ALA A 43 8.16 1.11 9.52
C ALA A 43 7.52 -0.29 9.54
N LEU A 44 6.96 -0.73 8.41
CA LEU A 44 6.37 -2.06 8.25
C LEU A 44 7.40 -3.16 8.49
N LEU A 45 8.59 -3.06 7.88
CA LEU A 45 9.67 -4.03 8.07
C LEU A 45 10.03 -4.19 9.55
N VAL A 46 10.25 -3.08 10.26
CA VAL A 46 10.57 -3.10 11.69
C VAL A 46 9.45 -3.73 12.51
N ILE A 47 8.18 -3.38 12.24
CA ILE A 47 7.05 -3.93 12.98
C ILE A 47 6.88 -5.43 12.69
N GLN A 48 7.12 -5.88 11.47
CA GLN A 48 7.06 -7.30 11.09
C GLN A 48 8.18 -8.14 11.74
N GLU A 49 9.38 -7.58 11.88
CA GLU A 49 10.49 -8.20 12.61
C GLU A 49 10.18 -8.34 14.10
N LEU A 50 9.54 -7.33 14.70
CA LEU A 50 9.17 -7.33 16.12
C LEU A 50 7.87 -8.10 16.40
N ASN A 51 7.06 -8.41 15.39
CA ASN A 51 5.77 -9.04 15.58
C ASN A 51 5.92 -10.50 16.03
N GLU A 52 5.60 -10.76 17.29
CA GLU A 52 5.52 -12.11 17.85
C GLU A 52 4.15 -12.76 17.68
N ALA A 53 3.13 -12.01 17.23
CA ALA A 53 1.77 -12.55 17.06
C ALA A 53 1.65 -13.33 15.74
N CYS A 54 0.86 -14.41 15.76
CA CYS A 54 0.49 -15.12 14.54
C CYS A 54 -0.43 -14.23 13.69
N GLU A 55 0.04 -13.81 12.52
CA GLU A 55 -0.69 -12.90 11.63
C GLU A 55 -2.02 -13.50 11.13
N TYR A 56 -2.07 -14.82 10.90
CA TYR A 56 -3.26 -15.49 10.38
C TYR A 56 -4.43 -15.53 11.37
N CYS A 57 -4.17 -15.55 12.68
CA CYS A 57 -5.23 -15.48 13.71
C CYS A 57 -5.16 -14.20 14.55
N GLU A 58 -4.38 -13.22 14.09
CA GLU A 58 -4.18 -11.93 14.74
C GLU A 58 -3.84 -12.05 16.23
N GLY A 59 -3.03 -13.03 16.60
CA GLY A 59 -2.61 -13.25 17.99
C GLY A 59 -3.61 -13.99 18.89
N THR A 60 -4.82 -14.29 18.42
CA THR A 60 -5.88 -14.88 19.27
C THR A 60 -5.70 -16.38 19.50
N GLY A 61 -4.92 -17.04 18.64
CA GLY A 61 -4.78 -18.50 18.62
C GLY A 61 -6.01 -19.22 18.07
N LYS A 62 -7.06 -18.51 17.63
CA LYS A 62 -8.32 -19.11 17.20
C LYS A 62 -8.87 -18.44 15.95
N ILE A 63 -9.56 -19.20 15.11
CA ILE A 63 -10.22 -18.67 13.91
C ILE A 63 -11.63 -19.24 13.78
N LEU A 64 -12.48 -18.57 12.99
CA LEU A 64 -13.77 -19.13 12.61
C LEU A 64 -13.56 -20.17 11.50
N PRO A 65 -14.32 -21.29 11.50
CA PRO A 65 -14.15 -22.36 10.51
C PRO A 65 -14.30 -21.91 9.05
N LYS A 66 -15.02 -20.82 8.77
CA LYS A 66 -15.13 -20.27 7.41
C LYS A 66 -13.80 -19.75 6.85
N ASP A 67 -12.88 -19.37 7.74
CA ASP A 67 -11.54 -18.90 7.37
C ASP A 67 -10.54 -20.06 7.25
N SER A 68 -10.91 -21.26 7.74
CA SER A 68 -10.19 -22.50 7.51
C SER A 68 -10.75 -23.21 6.28
N GLU A 69 -9.92 -23.70 5.37
CA GLU A 69 -10.36 -24.53 4.23
C GLU A 69 -10.96 -25.90 4.64
N LEU A 70 -11.18 -26.13 5.95
CA LEU A 70 -11.68 -27.36 6.55
C LEU A 70 -13.21 -27.28 6.73
N GLU A 71 -13.92 -27.77 5.70
CA GLU A 71 -15.33 -28.18 5.61
C GLU A 71 -16.47 -27.36 6.27
N PRO A 72 -17.60 -27.14 5.56
CA PRO A 72 -18.69 -26.28 5.98
C PRO A 72 -19.69 -27.02 6.87
N TYR A 73 -19.30 -27.42 8.07
CA TYR A 73 -20.27 -27.83 9.09
C TYR A 73 -20.49 -26.72 10.10
N TYR A 74 -21.73 -26.21 10.10
CA TYR A 74 -22.32 -25.17 10.93
C TYR A 74 -22.01 -25.30 12.42
N THR A 75 -20.79 -24.95 12.81
CA THR A 75 -20.44 -24.72 14.19
C THR A 75 -19.91 -23.30 14.27
N SER A 76 -20.63 -22.43 14.96
CA SER A 76 -20.18 -21.09 15.36
C SER A 76 -19.05 -21.16 16.40
N GLN A 77 -18.30 -22.25 16.43
CA GLN A 77 -17.27 -22.53 17.41
C GLN A 77 -15.93 -22.18 16.81
N PHE A 78 -15.20 -21.33 17.54
CA PHE A 78 -13.81 -21.02 17.24
C PHE A 78 -12.97 -22.29 17.29
N VAL A 79 -12.21 -22.55 16.22
CA VAL A 79 -11.22 -23.62 16.15
C VAL A 79 -9.83 -23.08 16.42
N ASN A 80 -8.91 -23.94 16.84
CA ASN A 80 -7.51 -23.54 16.99
C ASN A 80 -6.96 -23.12 15.63
N CYS A 81 -6.19 -22.03 15.64
CA CYS A 81 -5.48 -21.57 14.46
C CYS A 81 -4.52 -22.67 13.97
N PRO A 82 -4.66 -23.15 12.72
CA PRO A 82 -3.81 -24.21 12.17
C PRO A 82 -2.36 -23.76 11.95
N VAL A 83 -2.14 -22.45 11.76
CA VAL A 83 -0.79 -21.89 11.50
C VAL A 83 0.03 -21.83 12.79
N CYS A 84 -0.54 -21.34 13.89
CA CYS A 84 0.18 -21.26 15.17
C CYS A 84 -0.18 -22.38 16.16
N LEU A 85 -0.96 -23.36 15.73
CA LEU A 85 -1.41 -24.49 16.53
C LEU A 85 -2.09 -24.08 17.85
N GLY A 86 -2.84 -22.97 17.81
CA GLY A 86 -3.56 -22.45 18.98
C GLY A 86 -2.75 -21.54 19.91
N THR A 87 -1.45 -21.33 19.65
CA THR A 87 -0.58 -20.54 20.54
C THR A 87 -0.81 -19.03 20.44
N GLY A 88 -1.37 -18.57 19.31
CA GLY A 88 -1.46 -17.16 18.97
C GLY A 88 -0.12 -16.52 18.62
N ARG A 89 0.99 -17.26 18.62
CA ARG A 89 2.33 -16.71 18.38
C ARG A 89 2.86 -17.10 17.01
N LYS A 90 3.69 -16.24 16.43
CA LYS A 90 4.48 -16.53 15.24
C LYS A 90 5.38 -17.73 15.56
N ILE A 91 5.26 -18.80 14.78
CA ILE A 91 6.16 -19.95 14.89
C ILE A 91 7.44 -19.56 14.13
N PRO A 92 8.63 -19.64 14.76
CA PRO A 92 9.89 -19.44 14.04
C PRO A 92 10.03 -20.49 12.94
N ASP A 93 10.44 -20.07 11.75
CA ASP A 93 10.81 -20.97 10.65
C ASP A 93 11.96 -21.93 11.04
#